data_AF-A0A8T8X123-F1
#
_entry.id   AF-A0A8T8X123-F1
#
_cell.length_a   1.000
_cell.length_b   1.000
_cell.length_c   1.000
_cell.angle_alpha   90.00
_cell.angle_beta   90.00
_cell.angle_gamma   90.00
#
_symmetry.space_group_name_H-M   'P 1'
#
loop_
_entity.id
_entity.type
_entity.pdbx_description
1 polymer ?
#
loop_
_entity_poly.entity_id
_entity_poly.type
_entity_poly.pdbx_seq_one_letter_code
_entity_poly.pdbx_strand_id
1 'polypeptide(L)'
;MLDSISYGHNRMAHFKWLLVGAFATLAVANPLPAPEANQLETRQTGINANDIMGGTCKDFTLIFVRGSWEVGNMGLVIGPPLCSTLKEQISPNRVACQGVDGMYSADFPQNFLSPNTDAKSIASAATMLELATTKCPKTQVVAGGYSQGSAVIDYAIQEVKHEVRNKIKGVVLFGYTRNIQDRGGIPGYPQDRTKVYCAPGDVVCDDILVVTPPHETYGLYAKDAAEFLASKVNQSN
;
A
#
# COMPACT_ATOMS: atom_id res chain seq x y z
N MET A 1 70.30 74.20 21.69
CA MET A 1 69.89 75.07 20.58
C MET A 1 68.38 74.88 20.46
N LEU A 2 67.61 75.76 21.14
CA LEU A 2 66.14 75.99 21.12
C LEU A 2 65.27 74.71 20.96
N ASP A 3 64.73 74.05 21.98
CA ASP A 3 63.94 74.46 23.16
C ASP A 3 62.67 75.27 22.83
N SER A 4 61.50 74.67 23.13
CA SER A 4 60.45 75.20 24.03
C SER A 4 59.01 75.08 23.48
N ILE A 5 58.11 74.30 24.13
CA ILE A 5 57.08 74.73 25.13
C ILE A 5 55.80 75.26 24.44
N SER A 6 54.55 75.11 24.88
CA SER A 6 53.87 74.39 25.98
C SER A 6 52.40 74.87 25.95
N TYR A 7 51.48 74.00 26.39
CA TYR A 7 50.27 74.23 27.20
C TYR A 7 49.19 75.28 26.88
N GLY A 8 47.94 74.85 27.14
CA GLY A 8 46.87 75.70 27.71
C GLY A 8 45.44 75.30 27.32
N HIS A 9 44.88 74.20 27.87
CA HIS A 9 43.80 74.19 28.88
C HIS A 9 42.64 75.21 28.72
N ASN A 10 41.39 74.72 28.56
CA ASN A 10 40.33 75.04 29.54
C ASN A 10 39.04 74.16 29.48
N ARG A 11 38.75 73.57 30.64
CA ARG A 11 37.45 73.42 31.36
C ARG A 11 36.19 72.87 30.67
N MET A 12 35.91 71.61 31.05
CA MET A 12 34.68 71.03 31.64
C MET A 12 33.30 71.61 31.29
N ALA A 13 32.44 70.74 30.77
CA ALA A 13 31.00 70.74 31.06
C ALA A 13 30.53 69.29 31.29
N HIS A 14 29.82 69.10 32.40
CA HIS A 14 29.31 67.84 32.91
C HIS A 14 28.20 67.27 32.02
N PHE A 15 28.41 66.09 31.42
CA PHE A 15 27.36 65.34 30.73
C PHE A 15 26.75 64.32 31.70
N LYS A 16 25.46 64.50 32.02
CA LYS A 16 24.69 63.61 32.89
C LYS A 16 24.60 62.22 32.25
N TRP A 17 24.99 61.20 33.00
CA TRP A 17 24.89 59.79 32.63
C TRP A 17 23.42 59.37 32.48
N LEU A 18 23.04 58.94 31.27
CA LEU A 18 21.81 58.20 31.02
C LEU A 18 22.00 56.77 31.53
N LEU A 19 21.25 56.40 32.57
CA LEU A 19 21.09 55.01 33.00
C LEU A 19 20.31 54.25 31.91
N VAL A 20 21.01 53.47 31.10
CA VAL A 20 20.38 52.48 30.23
C VAL A 20 19.99 51.29 31.10
N GLY A 21 18.71 51.20 31.46
CA GLY A 21 18.14 50.03 32.11
C GLY A 21 18.13 48.85 31.14
N ALA A 22 18.97 47.85 31.39
CA ALA A 22 18.92 46.57 30.68
C ALA A 22 17.68 45.80 31.13
N PHE A 23 16.62 45.82 30.32
CA PHE A 23 15.51 44.87 30.44
C PHE A 23 15.98 43.51 29.93
N ALA A 24 16.41 42.64 30.84
CA ALA A 24 16.56 41.22 30.53
C ALA A 24 15.17 40.59 30.44
N THR A 25 14.67 40.37 29.23
CA THR A 25 13.47 39.57 29.00
C THR A 25 13.82 38.10 29.20
N LEU A 26 13.31 37.50 30.27
CA LEU A 26 13.28 36.04 30.42
C LEU A 26 12.27 35.48 29.42
N ALA A 27 12.73 35.01 28.26
CA ALA A 27 11.93 34.21 27.37
C ALA A 27 11.72 32.83 28.00
N VAL A 28 10.56 32.61 28.60
CA VAL A 28 10.15 31.27 29.05
C VAL A 28 9.75 30.50 27.80
N ALA A 29 10.63 29.60 27.32
CA ALA A 29 10.29 28.68 26.25
C ALA A 29 9.33 27.62 26.80
N ASN A 30 8.02 27.83 26.65
CA ASN A 30 7.08 26.73 26.77
C ASN A 30 7.26 25.84 25.54
N PRO A 31 7.58 24.54 25.68
CA PRO A 31 7.56 23.64 24.54
C PRO A 31 6.14 23.64 23.97
N LEU A 32 6.00 24.11 22.73
CA LEU A 32 4.79 23.89 21.97
C LEU A 32 4.56 22.37 21.91
N PRO A 33 3.34 21.86 22.17
CA PRO A 33 3.06 20.46 21.94
C PRO A 33 3.47 20.14 20.50
N ALA A 34 4.39 19.20 20.34
CA ALA A 34 4.78 18.72 19.03
C ALA A 34 3.51 18.29 18.30
N PRO A 35 3.31 18.65 17.02
CA PRO A 35 2.20 18.09 16.27
C PRO A 35 2.37 16.57 16.26
N GLU A 36 1.39 15.86 16.80
CA GLU A 36 1.35 14.40 16.82
C GLU A 36 1.46 13.90 15.37
N ALA A 37 2.64 13.44 14.98
CA ALA A 37 2.88 12.82 13.68
C ALA A 37 1.96 11.61 13.42
N ASN A 38 1.38 11.03 14.48
CA ASN A 38 0.45 9.90 14.42
C ASN A 38 -0.90 10.22 13.76
N GLN A 39 -1.34 11.48 13.71
CA GLN A 39 -2.63 11.81 13.08
C GLN A 39 -2.52 12.01 11.57
N LEU A 40 -1.32 12.20 11.04
CA LEU A 40 -1.07 12.36 9.61
C LEU A 40 -0.89 11.02 8.88
N GLU A 41 -0.50 9.95 9.59
CA GLU A 41 -0.45 8.59 9.03
C GLU A 41 -1.83 8.05 8.65
N THR A 42 -2.92 8.49 9.32
CA THR A 42 -4.29 8.09 8.97
C THR A 42 -4.75 8.68 7.62
N ARG A 43 -3.99 9.60 7.02
CA ARG A 43 -4.22 10.16 5.68
C ARG A 43 -3.18 9.74 4.65
N GLN A 44 -2.34 8.73 4.93
CA GLN A 44 -1.58 8.09 3.85
C GLN A 44 -2.58 7.54 2.84
N THR A 45 -2.54 8.06 1.62
CA THR A 45 -3.15 7.43 0.45
C THR A 45 -2.82 5.94 0.54
N GLY A 46 -3.81 5.07 0.75
CA GLY A 46 -3.64 3.65 1.11
C GLY A 46 -3.02 2.77 0.02
N ILE A 47 -2.15 3.35 -0.81
CA ILE A 47 -1.44 2.79 -1.96
C ILE A 47 -0.33 1.84 -1.55
N ASN A 48 0.07 1.87 -0.27
CA ASN A 48 0.97 0.90 0.32
C ASN A 48 0.30 0.24 1.52
N ALA A 49 0.42 -1.09 1.62
CA ALA A 49 0.03 -1.85 2.80
C ALA A 49 1.13 -2.88 3.09
N ASN A 50 1.61 -2.88 4.33
CA ASN A 50 2.78 -3.65 4.75
C ASN A 50 2.53 -4.37 6.08
N ASP A 51 1.27 -4.74 6.36
CA ASP A 51 0.91 -5.28 7.68
C ASP A 51 1.70 -6.57 7.99
N ILE A 52 1.80 -7.49 7.03
CA ILE A 52 2.54 -8.75 7.21
C ILE A 52 4.04 -8.49 7.30
N MET A 53 4.60 -7.67 6.41
CA MET A 53 6.02 -7.31 6.46
C MET A 53 6.38 -6.61 7.77
N GLY A 54 5.53 -5.71 8.27
CA GLY A 54 5.65 -5.01 9.55
C GLY A 54 5.42 -5.90 10.78
N GLY A 55 4.92 -7.12 10.61
CA GLY A 55 4.72 -8.09 11.70
C GLY A 55 3.35 -8.04 12.37
N THR A 56 2.39 -7.34 11.77
CA THR A 56 1.00 -7.29 12.21
C THR A 56 0.26 -8.54 11.72
N CYS A 57 -0.01 -9.46 12.64
CA CYS A 57 -0.90 -10.59 12.38
C CYS A 57 -2.33 -10.27 12.82
N LYS A 58 -3.28 -10.54 11.93
CA LYS A 58 -4.73 -10.41 12.17
C LYS A 58 -5.43 -11.72 11.82
N ASP A 59 -6.72 -11.81 12.10
CA ASP A 59 -7.54 -12.99 11.79
C ASP A 59 -7.60 -13.26 10.28
N PHE A 60 -7.63 -12.19 9.48
CA PHE A 60 -7.68 -12.24 8.03
C PHE A 60 -6.56 -11.41 7.42
N THR A 61 -6.02 -11.87 6.30
CA THR A 61 -5.00 -11.16 5.55
C THR A 61 -5.36 -11.10 4.08
N LEU A 62 -5.50 -9.88 3.54
CA LEU A 62 -5.54 -9.63 2.12
C LEU A 62 -4.10 -9.52 1.57
N ILE A 63 -3.74 -10.43 0.66
CA ILE A 63 -2.58 -10.28 -0.21
C ILE A 63 -3.05 -9.71 -1.54
N PHE A 64 -2.54 -8.55 -1.95
CA PHE A 64 -3.01 -7.88 -3.15
C PHE A 64 -1.86 -7.59 -4.14
N VAL A 65 -2.11 -7.78 -5.43
CA VAL A 65 -1.18 -7.48 -6.51
C VAL A 65 -1.77 -6.41 -7.41
N ARG A 66 -1.13 -5.23 -7.45
CA ARG A 66 -1.56 -4.07 -8.25
C ARG A 66 -1.46 -4.32 -9.75
N GLY A 67 -2.04 -3.44 -10.55
CA GLY A 67 -1.94 -3.43 -12.01
C GLY A 67 -0.67 -2.75 -12.53
N SER A 68 -0.43 -2.86 -13.83
CA SER A 68 0.74 -2.24 -14.48
C SER A 68 0.78 -0.73 -14.27
N TRP A 69 1.98 -0.21 -14.06
CA TRP A 69 2.27 1.22 -13.81
C TRP A 69 1.59 1.84 -12.58
N GLU A 70 0.82 1.07 -11.80
CA GLU A 70 0.33 1.57 -10.53
C GLU A 70 1.50 1.78 -9.56
N VAL A 71 1.40 2.84 -8.77
CA VAL A 71 2.41 3.20 -7.75
C VAL A 71 2.10 2.52 -6.42
N GLY A 72 3.12 2.45 -5.55
CA GLY A 72 3.02 1.72 -4.29
C GLY A 72 2.85 0.22 -4.52
N ASN A 73 2.31 -0.50 -3.54
CA ASN A 73 2.15 -1.95 -3.61
C ASN A 73 0.70 -2.43 -3.62
N MET A 74 -0.23 -1.55 -3.27
CA MET A 74 -1.69 -1.76 -3.41
C MET A 74 -2.23 -1.12 -4.70
N GLY A 75 -1.49 -0.18 -5.30
CA GLY A 75 -1.97 0.59 -6.44
C GLY A 75 -2.94 1.70 -6.05
N LEU A 76 -3.65 2.25 -7.04
CA LEU A 76 -4.56 3.38 -6.91
C LEU A 76 -6.02 3.00 -7.17
N VAL A 77 -6.28 2.02 -8.03
CA VAL A 77 -7.64 1.77 -8.56
C VAL A 77 -8.48 0.95 -7.60
N ILE A 78 -8.09 -0.29 -7.31
CA ILE A 78 -8.94 -1.26 -6.59
C ILE A 78 -8.30 -1.80 -5.31
N GLY A 79 -6.98 -1.87 -5.20
CA GLY A 79 -6.32 -2.37 -3.98
C GLY A 79 -6.68 -1.58 -2.71
N PRO A 80 -6.50 -0.24 -2.68
CA PRO A 80 -6.88 0.56 -1.52
C PRO A 80 -8.37 0.48 -1.15
N PRO A 81 -9.34 0.67 -2.08
CA PRO A 81 -10.76 0.58 -1.71
C PRO A 81 -11.17 -0.83 -1.31
N LEU A 82 -10.60 -1.90 -1.89
CA LEU A 82 -10.85 -3.27 -1.44
C LEU A 82 -10.39 -3.48 0.01
N CYS A 83 -9.17 -3.05 0.34
CA CYS A 83 -8.65 -3.15 1.71
C CYS A 83 -9.51 -2.35 2.70
N SER A 84 -9.86 -1.10 2.37
CA SER A 84 -10.73 -0.26 3.23
C SER A 84 -12.08 -0.94 3.45
N THR A 85 -12.72 -1.41 2.39
CA THR A 85 -14.05 -1.99 2.46
C THR A 85 -14.06 -3.31 3.24
N LEU A 86 -13.02 -4.14 3.13
CA LEU A 86 -12.87 -5.33 3.97
C LEU A 86 -12.74 -4.97 5.46
N LYS A 87 -11.95 -3.95 5.79
CA LYS A 87 -11.81 -3.45 7.16
C LYS A 87 -13.14 -2.91 7.70
N GLU A 88 -13.92 -2.23 6.87
CA GLU A 88 -15.25 -1.73 7.23
C GLU A 88 -16.27 -2.85 7.45
N GLN A 89 -16.31 -3.86 6.57
CA GLN A 89 -17.28 -4.95 6.64
C GLN A 89 -17.00 -5.97 7.76
N ILE A 90 -15.72 -6.23 8.05
CA ILE A 90 -15.32 -7.22 9.06
C ILE A 90 -14.95 -6.52 10.36
N SER A 91 -13.82 -5.82 10.35
CA SER A 91 -13.32 -4.95 11.42
C SER A 91 -11.87 -4.54 11.07
N PRO A 92 -11.46 -3.27 11.28
CA PRO A 92 -10.07 -2.86 11.11
C PRO A 92 -9.11 -3.61 12.05
N ASN A 93 -9.60 -4.14 13.17
CA ASN A 93 -8.79 -4.90 14.11
C ASN A 93 -8.58 -6.37 13.71
N ARG A 94 -9.35 -6.88 12.74
CA ARG A 94 -9.32 -8.28 12.30
C ARG A 94 -8.76 -8.46 10.89
N VAL A 95 -8.59 -7.39 10.13
CA VAL A 95 -8.11 -7.44 8.74
C VAL A 95 -6.75 -6.76 8.61
N ALA A 96 -5.77 -7.54 8.14
CA ALA A 96 -4.49 -7.06 7.63
C ALA A 96 -4.54 -6.94 6.11
N CYS A 97 -3.82 -5.97 5.55
CA CYS A 97 -3.60 -5.83 4.11
C CYS A 97 -2.10 -5.78 3.82
N GLN A 98 -1.70 -6.46 2.75
CA GLN A 98 -0.32 -6.53 2.31
C GLN A 98 -0.29 -6.50 0.78
N GLY A 99 0.33 -5.47 0.22
CA GLY A 99 0.63 -5.43 -1.20
C GLY A 99 1.83 -6.31 -1.52
N VAL A 100 1.88 -6.82 -2.75
CA VAL A 100 3.04 -7.55 -3.26
C VAL A 100 4.04 -6.56 -3.85
N ASP A 101 5.23 -6.56 -3.24
CA ASP A 101 6.45 -5.91 -3.71
C ASP A 101 7.52 -6.98 -3.98
N GLY A 102 8.79 -6.60 -3.94
CA GLY A 102 9.94 -7.48 -4.16
C GLY A 102 10.43 -7.33 -5.59
N MET A 103 10.31 -8.39 -6.38
CA MET A 103 10.70 -8.37 -7.79
C MET A 103 9.53 -7.99 -8.71
N TYR A 104 8.33 -7.76 -8.15
CA TYR A 104 7.18 -7.27 -8.91
C TYR A 104 7.24 -5.75 -9.12
N SER A 105 7.68 -5.32 -10.30
CA SER A 105 7.79 -3.90 -10.68
C SER A 105 6.50 -3.32 -11.27
N ALA A 106 5.55 -4.16 -11.67
CA ALA A 106 4.35 -3.78 -12.42
C ALA A 106 4.68 -3.11 -13.77
N ASP A 107 5.73 -3.56 -14.45
CA ASP A 107 6.13 -3.00 -15.73
C ASP A 107 5.23 -3.51 -16.85
N PHE A 108 4.68 -2.59 -17.65
CA PHE A 108 3.77 -2.95 -18.74
C PHE A 108 4.33 -3.97 -19.75
N PRO A 109 5.62 -3.91 -20.17
CA PRO A 109 6.18 -4.92 -21.08
C PRO A 109 6.10 -6.38 -20.59
N GLN A 110 6.00 -6.62 -19.27
CA GLN A 110 5.86 -7.97 -18.72
C GLN A 110 4.52 -8.62 -19.13
N ASN A 111 3.49 -7.83 -19.50
CA ASN A 111 2.21 -8.36 -19.99
C ASN A 111 2.32 -9.11 -21.34
N PHE A 112 3.37 -8.86 -22.13
CA PHE A 112 3.58 -9.56 -23.40
C PHE A 112 4.30 -10.90 -23.25
N LEU A 113 4.78 -11.21 -22.05
CA LEU A 113 5.38 -12.50 -21.75
C LEU A 113 4.29 -13.55 -21.54
N SER A 114 4.62 -14.83 -21.65
CA SER A 114 3.74 -15.90 -21.17
C SER A 114 4.06 -16.16 -19.69
N PRO A 115 3.10 -16.05 -18.76
CA PRO A 115 1.64 -16.02 -18.95
C PRO A 115 1.01 -14.66 -18.59
N ASN A 116 1.27 -13.62 -19.38
CA ASN A 116 0.88 -12.23 -19.18
C ASN A 116 1.59 -11.55 -17.99
N THR A 117 2.72 -12.11 -17.55
CA THR A 117 3.66 -11.55 -16.57
C THR A 117 5.01 -12.31 -16.64
N ASP A 118 5.98 -11.93 -15.80
CA ASP A 118 7.26 -12.66 -15.68
C ASP A 118 7.33 -13.58 -14.44
N ALA A 119 8.25 -14.55 -14.48
CA ALA A 119 8.45 -15.51 -13.41
C ALA A 119 8.88 -14.87 -12.08
N LYS A 120 9.54 -13.70 -12.12
CA LYS A 120 10.00 -12.99 -10.92
C LYS A 120 8.83 -12.36 -10.16
N SER A 121 7.84 -11.86 -10.89
CA SER A 121 6.60 -11.31 -10.39
C SER A 121 5.76 -12.40 -9.72
N ILE A 122 5.62 -13.55 -10.39
CA ILE A 122 4.96 -14.75 -9.85
C ILE A 122 5.66 -15.19 -8.54
N ALA A 123 6.98 -15.33 -8.56
CA ALA A 123 7.76 -15.71 -7.38
C ALA A 123 7.61 -14.71 -6.21
N SER A 124 7.45 -13.42 -6.50
CA SER A 124 7.23 -12.39 -5.48
C SER A 124 5.89 -12.57 -4.77
N ALA A 125 4.81 -12.79 -5.54
CA ALA A 125 3.49 -13.06 -4.97
C ALA A 125 3.46 -14.41 -4.22
N ALA A 126 4.09 -15.45 -4.77
CA ALA A 126 4.20 -16.75 -4.10
C ALA A 126 4.93 -16.61 -2.75
N THR A 127 6.06 -15.90 -2.72
CA THR A 127 6.80 -15.60 -1.49
C THR A 127 5.94 -14.88 -0.47
N MET A 128 5.11 -13.92 -0.91
CA MET A 128 4.23 -13.17 0.00
C MET A 128 3.10 -14.05 0.57
N LEU A 129 2.51 -14.94 -0.24
CA LEU A 129 1.54 -15.93 0.22
C LEU A 129 2.16 -16.88 1.26
N GLU A 130 3.36 -17.40 1.00
CA GLU A 130 4.09 -18.23 1.95
C GLU A 130 4.42 -17.47 3.23
N LEU A 131 4.87 -16.22 3.13
CA LEU A 131 5.18 -15.37 4.27
C LEU A 131 3.95 -15.12 5.16
N ALA A 132 2.79 -14.83 4.57
CA ALA A 132 1.56 -14.64 5.33
C ALA A 132 1.19 -15.89 6.14
N THR A 133 1.31 -17.08 5.54
CA THR A 133 0.95 -18.34 6.19
C THR A 133 1.95 -18.84 7.23
N THR A 134 3.21 -18.44 7.13
CA THR A 134 4.29 -18.81 8.04
C THR A 134 4.43 -17.82 9.20
N LYS A 135 4.41 -16.51 8.91
CA LYS A 135 4.51 -15.45 9.92
C LYS A 135 3.24 -15.32 10.75
N CYS A 136 2.08 -15.54 10.13
CA CYS A 136 0.78 -15.47 10.79
C CYS A 136 0.02 -16.79 10.65
N PRO A 137 0.43 -17.87 11.34
CA PRO A 137 -0.09 -19.22 11.08
C PRO A 137 -1.59 -19.39 11.32
N LYS A 138 -2.20 -18.52 12.14
CA LYS A 138 -3.64 -18.48 12.43
C LYS A 138 -4.45 -17.61 11.46
N THR A 139 -3.80 -16.82 10.60
CA THR A 139 -4.53 -15.97 9.64
C THR A 139 -5.21 -16.83 8.59
N GLN A 140 -6.41 -16.43 8.20
CA GLN A 140 -7.04 -16.89 6.97
C GLN A 140 -6.65 -15.92 5.85
N VAL A 141 -6.08 -16.47 4.77
CA VAL A 141 -5.59 -15.66 3.65
C VAL A 141 -6.72 -15.48 2.63
N VAL A 142 -6.91 -14.25 2.18
CA VAL A 142 -7.63 -13.94 0.93
C VAL A 142 -6.66 -13.22 0.01
N ALA A 143 -6.85 -13.36 -1.29
CA ALA A 143 -5.96 -12.78 -2.27
C ALA A 143 -6.72 -11.99 -3.34
N GLY A 144 -6.03 -11.10 -4.03
CA GLY A 144 -6.58 -10.48 -5.22
C GLY A 144 -5.53 -9.86 -6.11
N GLY A 145 -5.92 -9.61 -7.35
CA GLY A 145 -5.04 -8.98 -8.34
C GLY A 145 -5.83 -8.20 -9.37
N TYR A 146 -5.23 -7.13 -9.88
CA TYR A 146 -5.80 -6.26 -10.90
C TYR A 146 -4.93 -6.25 -12.15
N SER A 147 -5.54 -6.37 -13.34
CA SER A 147 -4.84 -6.30 -14.63
C SER A 147 -3.68 -7.29 -14.68
N GLN A 148 -2.44 -6.88 -14.93
CA GLN A 148 -1.25 -7.75 -14.82
C GLN A 148 -1.16 -8.49 -13.47
N GLY A 149 -1.49 -7.82 -12.36
CA GLY A 149 -1.46 -8.42 -11.03
C GLY A 149 -2.43 -9.60 -10.87
N SER A 150 -3.49 -9.65 -11.67
CA SER A 150 -4.40 -10.79 -11.71
C SER A 150 -3.72 -12.04 -12.28
N ALA A 151 -2.89 -11.91 -13.31
CA ALA A 151 -2.08 -13.01 -13.83
C ALA A 151 -0.99 -13.44 -12.84
N VAL A 152 -0.37 -12.46 -12.16
CA VAL A 152 0.66 -12.73 -11.14
C VAL A 152 0.08 -13.57 -9.99
N ILE A 153 -1.04 -13.15 -9.39
CA ILE A 153 -1.60 -13.85 -8.23
C ILE A 153 -2.20 -15.20 -8.62
N ASP A 154 -2.79 -15.31 -9.82
CA ASP A 154 -3.27 -16.56 -10.40
C ASP A 154 -2.14 -17.59 -10.44
N TYR A 155 -1.05 -17.31 -11.17
CA TYR A 155 0.06 -18.25 -11.29
C TYR A 155 0.78 -18.50 -9.96
N ALA A 156 0.90 -17.50 -9.09
CA ALA A 156 1.47 -17.71 -7.77
C ALA A 156 0.67 -18.75 -6.97
N ILE A 157 -0.65 -18.72 -7.05
CA ILE A 157 -1.53 -19.70 -6.39
C ILE A 157 -1.35 -21.10 -6.99
N GLN A 158 -1.14 -21.20 -8.30
CA GLN A 158 -0.86 -22.46 -8.99
C GLN A 158 0.49 -23.07 -8.57
N GLU A 159 1.48 -22.24 -8.23
CA GLU A 159 2.85 -22.68 -7.94
C GLU A 159 3.13 -22.94 -6.45
N VAL A 160 2.45 -22.23 -5.53
CA VAL A 160 2.65 -22.48 -4.09
C VAL A 160 2.27 -23.90 -3.68
N LYS A 161 2.93 -24.36 -2.62
CA LYS A 161 2.66 -25.67 -2.00
C LYS A 161 1.19 -25.81 -1.61
N HIS A 162 0.68 -27.03 -1.65
CA HIS A 162 -0.72 -27.35 -1.37
C HIS A 162 -1.16 -26.87 0.03
N GLU A 163 -0.29 -26.93 1.03
CA GLU A 163 -0.56 -26.46 2.39
C GLU A 163 -0.81 -24.94 2.44
N VAL A 164 -0.05 -24.17 1.65
CA VAL A 164 -0.19 -22.72 1.53
C VAL A 164 -1.48 -22.41 0.77
N ARG A 165 -1.68 -23.08 -0.37
CA ARG A 165 -2.89 -22.93 -1.19
C ARG A 165 -4.19 -23.17 -0.41
N ASN A 166 -4.21 -24.17 0.48
CA ASN A 166 -5.38 -24.48 1.30
C ASN A 166 -5.73 -23.44 2.37
N LYS A 167 -4.77 -22.59 2.74
CA LYS A 167 -5.02 -21.45 3.63
C LYS A 167 -5.64 -20.26 2.89
N ILE A 168 -5.59 -20.23 1.56
CA ILE A 168 -6.24 -19.22 0.74
C ILE A 168 -7.72 -19.56 0.64
N LYS A 169 -8.57 -18.72 1.24
CA LYS A 169 -10.01 -18.94 1.37
C LYS A 169 -10.83 -18.33 0.24
N GLY A 170 -10.33 -17.25 -0.38
CA GLY A 170 -10.99 -16.61 -1.50
C GLY A 170 -10.01 -15.77 -2.31
N VAL A 171 -10.29 -15.66 -3.62
CA VAL A 171 -9.49 -14.88 -4.57
C VAL A 171 -10.41 -14.04 -5.44
N VAL A 172 -10.06 -12.77 -5.62
CA VAL A 172 -10.76 -11.84 -6.52
C VAL A 172 -9.83 -11.34 -7.61
N LEU A 173 -10.27 -11.40 -8.87
CA LEU A 173 -9.47 -11.05 -10.04
C LEU A 173 -10.19 -9.96 -10.82
N PHE A 174 -9.58 -8.78 -10.96
CA PHE A 174 -10.17 -7.62 -11.64
C PHE A 174 -9.48 -7.36 -12.97
N GLY A 175 -10.23 -7.21 -14.05
CA GLY A 175 -9.65 -7.06 -15.39
C GLY A 175 -8.72 -8.23 -15.70
N TYR A 176 -9.22 -9.45 -15.51
CA TYR A 176 -8.42 -10.65 -15.47
C TYR A 176 -7.82 -10.96 -16.85
N THR A 177 -6.54 -10.66 -17.03
CA THR A 177 -5.86 -10.73 -18.34
C THR A 177 -5.71 -12.17 -18.86
N ARG A 178 -5.95 -13.15 -17.99
CA ARG A 178 -5.90 -14.59 -18.25
C ARG A 178 -7.28 -15.24 -18.30
N ASN A 179 -8.35 -14.45 -18.29
CA ASN A 179 -9.73 -14.92 -18.18
C ASN A 179 -10.13 -15.97 -19.22
N ILE A 180 -9.82 -15.77 -20.50
CA ILE A 180 -10.16 -16.74 -21.55
C ILE A 180 -9.30 -17.99 -21.44
N GLN A 181 -8.00 -17.78 -21.25
CA GLN A 181 -6.97 -18.81 -21.29
C GLN A 181 -7.11 -19.77 -20.11
N ASP A 182 -7.52 -19.25 -18.94
CA ASP A 182 -7.73 -19.99 -17.70
C ASP A 182 -9.22 -20.20 -17.36
N ARG A 183 -10.10 -19.97 -18.35
CA ARG A 183 -11.54 -20.30 -18.32
C ARG A 183 -12.31 -19.66 -17.15
N GLY A 184 -11.99 -18.42 -16.83
CA GLY A 184 -12.65 -17.65 -15.77
C GLY A 184 -12.40 -18.16 -14.36
N GLY A 185 -11.27 -18.86 -14.15
CA GLY A 185 -10.88 -19.41 -12.87
C GLY A 185 -9.37 -19.43 -12.69
N ILE A 186 -8.91 -20.03 -11.59
CA ILE A 186 -7.49 -20.30 -11.33
C ILE A 186 -7.29 -21.81 -11.43
N PRO A 187 -6.46 -22.31 -12.37
CA PRO A 187 -6.18 -23.73 -12.51
C PRO A 187 -5.73 -24.39 -11.20
N GLY A 188 -6.39 -25.49 -10.82
CA GLY A 188 -6.05 -26.20 -9.59
C GLY A 188 -6.39 -25.45 -8.29
N TYR A 189 -7.25 -24.43 -8.35
CA TYR A 189 -7.86 -23.77 -7.19
C TYR A 189 -9.40 -23.82 -7.28
N PRO A 190 -10.14 -23.94 -6.16
CA PRO A 190 -11.60 -24.13 -6.20
C PRO A 190 -12.35 -22.96 -6.84
N GLN A 191 -13.19 -23.23 -7.83
CA GLN A 191 -13.97 -22.20 -8.54
C GLN A 191 -14.92 -21.45 -7.63
N ASP A 192 -15.49 -22.11 -6.61
CA ASP A 192 -16.36 -21.48 -5.62
C ASP A 192 -15.60 -20.50 -4.70
N ARG A 193 -14.26 -20.54 -4.69
CA ARG A 193 -13.39 -19.60 -3.99
C ARG A 193 -12.77 -18.55 -4.89
N THR A 194 -13.08 -18.56 -6.19
CA THR A 194 -12.61 -17.55 -7.14
C THR A 194 -13.78 -16.70 -7.62
N LYS A 195 -13.58 -15.38 -7.67
CA LYS A 195 -14.53 -14.46 -8.31
C LYS A 195 -13.80 -13.51 -9.26
N VAL A 196 -14.17 -13.59 -10.53
CA VAL A 196 -13.63 -12.75 -11.60
C VAL A 196 -14.57 -11.56 -11.83
N TYR A 197 -13.97 -10.38 -11.94
CA TYR A 197 -14.61 -9.13 -12.30
C TYR A 197 -14.08 -8.66 -13.64
N CYS A 198 -14.95 -8.69 -14.64
CA CYS A 198 -14.69 -8.14 -15.96
C CYS A 198 -15.77 -7.10 -16.24
N ALA A 199 -15.38 -5.83 -16.24
CA ALA A 199 -16.31 -4.73 -16.49
C ALA A 199 -16.82 -4.81 -17.94
N PRO A 200 -18.11 -4.49 -18.20
CA PRO A 200 -18.62 -4.46 -19.56
C PRO A 200 -17.79 -3.53 -20.45
N GLY A 201 -17.24 -4.08 -21.55
CA GLY A 201 -16.37 -3.36 -22.47
C GLY A 201 -14.88 -3.39 -22.11
N ASP A 202 -14.48 -4.06 -21.02
CA ASP A 202 -13.07 -4.30 -20.72
C ASP A 202 -12.53 -5.50 -21.53
N VAL A 203 -11.94 -5.18 -22.67
CA VAL A 203 -11.45 -6.19 -23.62
C VAL A 203 -10.19 -6.94 -23.17
N VAL A 204 -9.52 -6.55 -22.07
CA VAL A 204 -8.40 -7.38 -21.57
C VAL A 204 -8.87 -8.73 -21.05
N CYS A 205 -10.13 -8.81 -20.59
CA CYS A 205 -10.76 -10.06 -20.21
C CYS A 205 -11.07 -10.97 -21.41
N ASP A 206 -10.99 -10.44 -22.63
CA ASP A 206 -11.22 -11.14 -23.89
C ASP A 206 -9.89 -11.44 -24.62
N ASP A 207 -8.77 -11.48 -23.89
CA ASP A 207 -7.42 -11.73 -24.41
C ASP A 207 -6.92 -10.63 -25.38
N ILE A 208 -7.41 -9.39 -25.21
CA ILE A 208 -6.96 -8.23 -25.97
C ILE A 208 -6.30 -7.24 -25.02
N LEU A 209 -4.96 -7.15 -25.05
CA LEU A 209 -4.18 -6.26 -24.19
C LEU A 209 -4.27 -4.78 -24.64
N VAL A 210 -5.48 -4.22 -24.58
CA VAL A 210 -5.80 -2.83 -24.84
C VAL A 210 -6.55 -2.28 -23.63
N VAL A 211 -5.95 -1.30 -22.96
CA VAL A 211 -6.56 -0.65 -21.79
C VAL A 211 -7.65 0.31 -22.29
N THR A 212 -8.90 -0.05 -22.03
CA THR A 212 -10.09 0.77 -22.32
C THR A 212 -10.58 1.47 -21.06
N PRO A 213 -11.42 2.51 -21.14
CA PRO A 213 -11.93 3.18 -19.94
C PRO A 213 -12.60 2.24 -18.91
N PRO A 214 -13.40 1.21 -19.30
CA PRO A 214 -13.92 0.22 -18.35
C PRO A 214 -12.85 -0.48 -17.52
N HIS A 215 -11.64 -0.69 -18.05
CA HIS A 215 -10.54 -1.34 -17.34
C HIS A 215 -10.12 -0.58 -16.08
N GLU A 216 -10.33 0.74 -16.02
CA GLU A 216 -9.93 1.58 -14.88
C GLU A 216 -11.06 1.78 -13.84
N THR A 217 -12.20 1.11 -14.01
CA THR A 217 -13.40 1.34 -13.17
C THR A 217 -13.53 0.36 -12.00
N TYR A 218 -12.55 -0.52 -11.78
CA TYR A 218 -12.72 -1.64 -10.85
C TYR A 218 -12.95 -1.25 -9.39
N GLY A 219 -12.60 -0.02 -8.99
CA GLY A 219 -12.97 0.55 -7.69
C GLY A 219 -14.47 0.41 -7.36
N LEU A 220 -15.34 0.42 -8.37
CA LEU A 220 -16.80 0.25 -8.22
C LEU A 220 -17.21 -1.14 -7.70
N TYR A 221 -16.35 -2.15 -7.88
CA TYR A 221 -16.61 -3.53 -7.47
C TYR A 221 -16.03 -3.87 -6.08
N ALA A 222 -15.38 -2.91 -5.41
CA ALA A 222 -14.73 -3.14 -4.11
C ALA A 222 -15.69 -3.70 -3.06
N LYS A 223 -16.94 -3.20 -3.02
CA LYS A 223 -17.96 -3.68 -2.08
C LYS A 223 -18.34 -5.13 -2.30
N ASP A 224 -18.70 -5.49 -3.53
CA ASP A 224 -19.10 -6.86 -3.88
C ASP A 224 -17.93 -7.85 -3.73
N ALA A 225 -16.69 -7.40 -4.02
CA ALA A 225 -15.49 -8.17 -3.79
C ALA A 225 -15.20 -8.40 -2.31
N ALA A 226 -15.32 -7.36 -1.48
CA ALA A 226 -15.18 -7.48 -0.04
C ALA A 226 -16.24 -8.42 0.56
N GLU A 227 -17.50 -8.33 0.11
CA GLU A 227 -18.59 -9.21 0.57
C GLU A 227 -18.30 -10.67 0.21
N PHE A 228 -17.85 -10.92 -1.02
CA PHE A 228 -17.43 -12.24 -1.46
C PHE A 228 -16.30 -12.79 -0.58
N LEU A 229 -15.22 -12.05 -0.41
CA LEU A 229 -14.08 -12.50 0.40
C LEU A 229 -14.45 -12.71 1.88
N ALA A 230 -15.23 -11.80 2.46
CA ALA A 230 -15.73 -11.91 3.83
C ALA A 230 -16.59 -13.18 4.02
N SER A 231 -17.41 -13.52 3.02
CA SER A 231 -18.22 -14.75 3.05
C SER A 231 -17.36 -16.01 3.11
N LYS A 232 -16.18 -16.03 2.46
CA LYS A 232 -15.29 -17.20 2.44
C LYS A 232 -14.55 -17.42 3.73
N VAL A 233 -14.20 -16.33 4.43
CA VAL A 233 -13.45 -16.43 5.67
C VAL A 233 -14.36 -16.66 6.88
N ASN A 234 -15.58 -16.09 6.89
CA ASN A 234 -16.53 -16.29 7.98
C ASN A 234 -17.17 -17.70 8.03
N GLN A 235 -17.23 -18.41 6.90
CA GLN A 235 -17.76 -19.78 6.82
C GLN A 235 -16.77 -20.86 7.31
N SER A 236 -15.53 -20.49 7.64
CA SER A 236 -14.49 -21.46 8.05
C SER A 236 -14.32 -21.60 9.58
N ASN A 237 -15.21 -20.98 10.37
CA ASN A 237 -15.35 -21.23 11.81
C ASN A 237 -16.31 -22.41 12.08
#